data_AF-H2ANV3-F1
#
_entry.id   AF-H2ANV3-F1
#
_cell.length_a   1.000
_cell.length_b   1.000
_cell.length_c   1.000
_cell.angle_alpha   90.00
_cell.angle_beta   90.00
_cell.angle_gamma   90.00
#
_symmetry.space_group_name_H-M   'P 1'
#
loop_
_entity.id
_entity.type
_entity.pdbx_description
1 polymer ?
#
loop_
_entity_poly.entity_id
_entity_poly.type
_entity_poly.pdbx_seq_one_letter_code
_entity_poly.pdbx_strand_id
1 'polypeptide(L)'
;MNQYNLILDASAFDRGLGNIKRWCNSNPKQKFKLQIYIPTFTINELNYLTNKFKSFNSKEALKFIETSTNNLNNDQNYDLIIEFSEILDIIPFSKVNVNDSSIVNKLPLRLKNLLKSCYYKCNLEESDVKWILVTEDPKIHEAANECNIPNCSIVDIDILLSKELNDKSFRESEKFNNLMLKNSIEKVTDDGDNVLITDFDKTVYASRGSGKLWTP
;
A
#
# COMPACT_ATOMS: atom_id res chain seq x y z
N MET A 1 -0.91 3.91 21.71
CA MET A 1 -1.44 4.40 20.43
C MET A 1 -0.70 3.63 19.37
N ASN A 2 -1.40 2.91 18.47
CA ASN A 2 -0.72 2.04 17.50
C ASN A 2 0.06 2.91 16.52
N GLN A 3 1.28 2.53 16.18
CA GLN A 3 2.11 3.29 15.25
C GLN A 3 2.42 2.41 14.04
N TYR A 4 2.15 2.93 12.85
CA TYR A 4 2.39 2.26 11.58
C TYR A 4 3.46 3.00 10.80
N ASN A 5 4.52 2.29 10.40
CA ASN A 5 5.67 2.88 9.74
C ASN A 5 5.80 2.27 8.35
N LEU A 6 5.52 3.09 7.34
CA LEU A 6 5.37 2.67 5.97
C LEU A 6 6.43 3.34 5.11
N ILE A 7 7.07 2.55 4.25
CA ILE A 7 7.92 3.05 3.17
C ILE A 7 7.07 3.00 1.90
N LEU A 8 6.80 4.14 1.28
CA LEU A 8 5.96 4.19 0.07
C LEU A 8 6.83 4.29 -1.18
N ASP A 9 6.66 3.34 -2.10
CA ASP A 9 7.25 3.41 -3.43
C ASP A 9 6.36 4.22 -4.40
N ALA A 10 6.85 4.44 -5.61
CA ALA A 10 6.10 5.19 -6.63
C ALA A 10 4.84 4.44 -7.11
N SER A 11 4.87 3.10 -7.11
CA SER A 11 3.75 2.30 -7.59
C SER A 11 2.54 2.36 -6.62
N ALA A 12 2.82 2.41 -5.31
CA ALA A 12 1.83 2.64 -4.26
C ALA A 12 1.17 4.02 -4.40
N PHE A 13 1.93 5.07 -4.76
CA PHE A 13 1.35 6.38 -5.05
C PHE A 13 0.52 6.38 -6.34
N ASP A 14 1.03 5.80 -7.44
CA ASP A 14 0.33 5.88 -8.73
C ASP A 14 -1.00 5.10 -8.72
N ARG A 15 -1.08 3.97 -8.00
CA ARG A 15 -2.29 3.13 -7.89
C ARG A 15 -3.13 3.39 -6.64
N GLY A 16 -2.52 3.87 -5.56
CA GLY A 16 -3.11 3.91 -4.23
C GLY A 16 -3.23 5.29 -3.59
N LEU A 17 -3.00 6.38 -4.34
CA LEU A 17 -3.03 7.76 -3.80
C LEU A 17 -4.30 8.08 -3.00
N GLY A 18 -5.47 7.61 -3.45
CA GLY A 18 -6.74 7.83 -2.76
C GLY A 18 -6.76 7.22 -1.35
N ASN A 19 -6.21 6.01 -1.19
CA ASN A 19 -6.09 5.35 0.10
C ASN A 19 -5.08 6.10 0.99
N ILE A 20 -3.92 6.47 0.45
CA ILE A 20 -2.90 7.23 1.19
C ILE A 20 -3.46 8.56 1.71
N LYS A 21 -4.14 9.33 0.85
CA LYS A 21 -4.83 10.57 1.26
C LYS A 21 -5.87 10.31 2.35
N ARG A 22 -6.63 9.21 2.27
CA ARG A 22 -7.60 8.82 3.29
C ARG A 22 -6.94 8.47 4.63
N TRP A 23 -5.81 7.76 4.61
CA TRP A 23 -5.06 7.41 5.83
C TRP A 23 -4.49 8.65 6.52
N CYS A 24 -4.06 9.63 5.74
CA CYS A 24 -3.49 10.88 6.24
C CYS A 24 -4.54 11.91 6.68
N ASN A 25 -5.82 11.75 6.32
CA ASN A 25 -6.85 12.68 6.76
C ASN A 25 -7.10 12.56 8.26
N SER A 26 -6.77 13.61 9.01
CA SER A 26 -6.98 13.72 10.46
C SER A 26 -8.45 13.56 10.83
N ASN A 27 -8.83 12.34 11.20
CA ASN A 27 -10.11 12.09 11.83
C ASN A 27 -9.92 12.10 13.36
N PRO A 28 -10.80 12.78 14.13
CA PRO A 28 -10.70 12.80 15.60
C PRO A 28 -10.90 11.41 16.25
N LYS A 29 -11.27 10.39 15.46
CA LYS A 29 -11.43 9.00 15.88
C LYS A 29 -10.21 8.13 15.61
N GLN A 30 -9.16 8.68 14.99
CA GLN A 30 -7.98 7.94 14.60
C GLN A 30 -7.18 7.55 15.84
N LYS A 31 -7.05 6.25 16.10
CA LYS A 31 -6.36 5.71 17.28
C LYS A 31 -4.91 5.32 17.01
N PHE A 32 -4.41 5.65 15.82
CA PHE A 32 -3.06 5.33 15.40
C PHE A 32 -2.32 6.57 14.88
N LYS A 33 -0.99 6.51 14.98
CA LYS A 33 -0.06 7.44 14.37
C LYS A 33 0.58 6.79 13.14
N LEU A 34 0.65 7.51 12.03
CA LEU A 34 1.22 7.02 10.79
C LEU A 34 2.58 7.69 10.53
N GLN A 35 3.63 6.92 10.26
CA GLN A 35 4.91 7.44 9.81
C GLN A 35 5.15 6.97 8.38
N ILE A 36 5.31 7.93 7.48
CA ILE A 36 5.50 7.66 6.06
C ILE A 36 6.92 8.07 5.70
N TYR A 37 7.70 7.12 5.22
CA TYR A 37 9.02 7.36 4.68
C TYR A 37 8.98 7.32 3.15
N ILE A 38 9.53 8.34 2.52
CA ILE A 38 9.57 8.49 1.06
C ILE A 38 11.04 8.44 0.61
N PRO A 39 11.46 7.32 0.00
CA PRO A 39 12.76 7.22 -0.66
C PRO A 39 12.93 8.29 -1.75
N THR A 40 14.16 8.76 -1.94
CA THR A 40 14.53 9.67 -3.04
C THR A 40 14.20 9.06 -4.40
N PHE A 41 14.34 7.74 -4.52
CA PHE A 41 13.89 6.97 -5.67
C PHE A 41 12.42 7.24 -6.02
N THR A 42 11.53 7.23 -5.01
CA THR A 42 10.09 7.41 -5.21
C THR A 42 9.77 8.77 -5.84
N ILE A 43 10.41 9.84 -5.36
CA ILE A 43 10.22 11.20 -5.89
C ILE A 43 10.70 11.27 -7.35
N ASN A 44 11.87 10.68 -7.64
CA ASN A 44 12.43 10.67 -8.99
C ASN A 44 11.57 9.86 -9.97
N GLU A 45 11.04 8.73 -9.55
CA GLU A 45 10.15 7.90 -10.37
C GLU A 45 8.81 8.60 -10.62
N LEU A 46 8.21 9.26 -9.62
CA LEU A 46 7.00 10.05 -9.80
C LEU A 46 7.21 11.24 -10.77
N ASN A 47 8.35 11.92 -10.68
CA ASN A 47 8.73 12.96 -11.63
C ASN A 47 8.87 12.40 -13.05
N TYR A 48 9.51 11.23 -13.19
CA TYR A 48 9.63 10.55 -14.48
C TYR A 48 8.26 10.17 -15.06
N LEU A 49 7.36 9.60 -14.26
CA LEU A 49 6.01 9.24 -14.68
C LEU A 49 5.19 10.47 -15.09
N THR A 50 5.35 11.58 -14.37
CA THR A 50 4.70 12.86 -14.69
C THR A 50 5.23 13.43 -16.02
N ASN A 51 6.54 13.39 -16.26
CA ASN A 51 7.13 13.99 -17.45
C ASN A 51 6.99 13.11 -18.70
N LYS A 52 7.22 11.80 -18.57
CA LYS A 52 7.22 10.86 -19.71
C LYS A 52 5.82 10.39 -20.08
N PHE A 53 5.01 10.02 -19.09
CA PHE A 53 3.69 9.43 -19.31
C PHE A 53 2.54 10.40 -19.01
N LYS A 54 2.83 11.61 -18.51
CA LYS A 54 1.83 12.60 -18.10
C LYS A 54 0.82 12.02 -17.10
N SER A 55 1.29 11.13 -16.21
CA SER A 55 0.42 10.51 -15.21
C SER A 55 -0.15 11.59 -14.29
N PHE A 56 -1.48 11.69 -14.29
CA PHE A 56 -2.19 12.61 -13.40
C PHE A 56 -2.01 12.22 -11.93
N ASN A 57 -2.06 10.92 -11.63
CA ASN A 57 -1.88 10.40 -10.28
C ASN A 57 -0.49 10.71 -9.74
N SER A 58 0.55 10.55 -10.55
CA SER A 58 1.92 10.90 -10.17
C SER A 58 2.09 12.39 -9.88
N LYS A 59 1.46 13.26 -10.69
CA LYS A 59 1.45 14.72 -10.46
C LYS A 59 0.73 15.09 -9.15
N GLU A 60 -0.43 14.47 -8.90
CA GLU A 60 -1.19 14.67 -7.67
C GLU A 60 -0.46 14.12 -6.43
N ALA A 61 0.28 13.02 -6.57
CA ALA A 61 1.11 12.46 -5.52
C ALA A 61 2.24 13.41 -5.13
N LEU A 62 2.97 13.97 -6.11
CA LEU A 62 4.01 14.97 -5.85
C LEU A 62 3.44 16.20 -5.12
N LYS A 63 2.31 16.73 -5.60
CA LYS A 63 1.63 17.84 -4.94
C LYS A 63 1.22 17.51 -3.50
N PHE A 64 0.74 16.29 -3.26
CA PHE A 64 0.41 15.81 -1.92
C PHE A 64 1.63 15.76 -0.99
N ILE A 65 2.76 15.26 -1.50
CA ILE A 65 4.04 15.21 -0.76
C ILE A 65 4.48 16.62 -0.39
N GLU A 66 4.55 17.53 -1.36
CA GLU A 66 4.96 18.93 -1.13
C GLU A 66 4.04 19.66 -0.14
N THR A 67 2.73 19.46 -0.27
CA THR A 67 1.75 20.08 0.64
C THR A 67 1.90 19.53 2.06
N SER A 68 2.13 18.23 2.18
CA SER A 68 2.32 17.55 3.47
C SER A 68 3.63 17.96 4.14
N THR A 69 4.72 18.14 3.39
CA THR A 69 5.98 18.64 3.95
C THR A 69 5.90 20.08 4.40
N ASN A 70 5.12 20.92 3.73
CA ASN A 70 5.02 22.34 4.09
C ASN A 70 4.10 22.56 5.31
N ASN A 71 3.19 21.62 5.60
CA ASN A 71 2.21 21.71 6.68
C ASN A 71 2.72 21.19 8.04
N LEU A 72 4.02 21.28 8.31
CA LEU A 72 4.71 20.79 9.53
C LEU A 72 4.16 21.30 10.89
N ASN A 73 3.22 22.25 10.90
CA ASN A 73 2.75 22.96 12.10
C ASN A 73 1.33 22.58 12.58
N ASN A 74 0.68 21.58 11.99
CA ASN A 74 -0.66 21.16 12.41
C ASN A 74 -0.62 19.81 13.12
N ASP A 75 -1.50 19.62 14.11
CA ASP A 75 -1.80 18.36 14.83
C ASP A 75 -2.27 17.26 13.86
N GLN A 76 -1.38 16.80 12.99
CA GLN A 76 -1.60 15.73 12.02
C GLN A 76 -1.30 14.41 12.73
N ASN A 77 -2.13 13.40 12.49
CA ASN A 77 -1.87 12.05 12.99
C ASN A 77 -0.82 11.31 12.16
N TYR A 78 -0.13 12.00 11.24
CA TYR A 78 0.91 11.41 10.42
C TYR A 78 2.16 12.29 10.32
N ASP A 79 3.33 11.64 10.29
CA ASP A 79 4.63 12.25 10.02
C ASP A 79 5.10 11.81 8.64
N LEU A 80 5.51 12.77 7.79
CA LEU A 80 6.10 12.49 6.48
C LEU A 80 7.61 12.76 6.53
N ILE A 81 8.41 11.76 6.21
CA ILE A 81 9.88 11.81 6.23
C ILE A 81 10.38 11.57 4.81
N ILE A 82 11.07 12.55 4.23
CA ILE A 82 11.74 12.40 2.94
C ILE A 82 13.19 11.97 3.19
N GLU A 83 13.64 10.96 2.45
CA GLU A 83 15.01 10.48 2.47
C GLU A 83 16.00 11.54 1.96
N PHE A 84 17.17 11.63 2.61
CA PHE A 84 18.32 12.36 2.11
C PHE A 84 19.13 11.50 1.13
N SER A 85 19.54 12.07 0.00
CA SER A 85 20.27 11.37 -1.06
C SER A 85 21.55 10.67 -0.60
N GLU A 86 22.21 11.23 0.41
CA GLU A 86 23.48 10.78 0.97
C GLU A 86 23.37 9.40 1.63
N ILE A 87 22.16 9.01 2.06
CA ILE A 87 21.90 7.70 2.69
C ILE A 87 22.26 6.55 1.73
N LEU A 88 22.05 6.75 0.43
CA LEU A 88 22.33 5.73 -0.60
C LEU A 88 23.82 5.39 -0.74
N ASP A 89 24.69 6.34 -0.42
CA ASP A 89 26.15 6.22 -0.54
C ASP A 89 26.76 5.48 0.66
N ILE A 90 26.10 5.54 1.82
CA ILE A 90 26.52 4.87 3.05
C ILE A 90 26.46 3.33 2.90
N ILE A 91 25.57 2.83 2.04
CA ILE A 91 25.21 1.41 2.02
C ILE A 91 25.77 0.73 0.76
N PRO A 92 26.78 -0.13 0.91
CA PRO A 92 27.21 -0.98 -0.19
C PRO A 92 26.11 -1.99 -0.53
N PHE A 93 25.88 -2.20 -1.83
CA PHE A 93 24.80 -3.08 -2.30
C PHE A 93 24.98 -4.54 -1.86
N SER A 94 26.23 -4.97 -1.62
CA SER A 94 26.55 -6.29 -1.07
C SER A 94 25.93 -6.56 0.30
N LYS A 95 25.67 -5.51 1.11
CA LYS A 95 24.96 -5.66 2.39
C LYS A 95 23.45 -5.88 2.21
N VAL A 96 22.88 -5.42 1.09
CA VAL A 96 21.45 -5.54 0.81
C VAL A 96 21.15 -6.91 0.20
N ASN A 97 21.95 -7.34 -0.78
CA ASN A 97 21.81 -8.64 -1.42
C ASN A 97 22.62 -9.72 -0.67
N VAL A 98 22.24 -10.04 0.56
CA VAL A 98 22.96 -11.00 1.43
C VAL A 98 23.02 -12.40 0.80
N ASN A 99 21.96 -12.79 0.09
CA ASN A 99 21.82 -14.11 -0.53
C ASN A 99 22.42 -14.18 -1.95
N ASP A 100 23.03 -13.10 -2.43
CA ASP A 100 23.54 -12.93 -3.79
C ASP A 100 22.56 -13.40 -4.88
N SER A 101 21.29 -13.07 -4.68
CA SER A 101 20.18 -13.53 -5.52
C SER A 101 20.31 -13.02 -6.95
N SER A 102 20.16 -13.93 -7.92
CA SER A 102 20.29 -13.60 -9.34
C SER A 102 19.21 -12.60 -9.82
N ILE A 103 18.04 -12.62 -9.18
CA ILE A 103 16.92 -11.71 -9.48
C ILE A 103 17.33 -10.28 -9.10
N VAL A 104 17.79 -10.11 -7.87
CA VAL A 104 18.24 -8.83 -7.31
C VAL A 104 19.42 -8.26 -8.12
N ASN A 105 20.34 -9.13 -8.55
CA ASN A 105 21.49 -8.73 -9.36
C ASN A 105 21.10 -8.25 -10.77
N LYS A 106 20.05 -8.79 -11.38
CA LYS A 106 19.52 -8.36 -12.69
C LYS A 106 18.74 -7.05 -12.66
N LEU A 107 18.40 -6.53 -11.47
CA LEU A 107 17.63 -5.30 -11.36
C LEU A 107 18.39 -4.07 -11.90
N PRO A 108 17.68 -3.11 -12.51
CA PRO A 108 18.26 -1.83 -12.89
C PRO A 108 18.69 -1.05 -11.65
N LEU A 109 19.74 -0.22 -11.80
CA LEU A 109 20.33 0.56 -10.71
C LEU A 109 19.30 1.37 -9.91
N ARG A 110 18.31 1.94 -10.59
CA ARG A 110 17.22 2.71 -9.96
C ARG A 110 16.45 1.88 -8.90
N LEU A 111 16.10 0.63 -9.22
CA LEU A 111 15.38 -0.25 -8.30
C LEU A 111 16.29 -0.78 -7.19
N LYS A 112 17.59 -0.97 -7.50
CA LYS A 112 18.59 -1.29 -6.47
C LYS A 112 18.71 -0.17 -5.43
N ASN A 113 18.61 1.09 -5.84
CA ASN A 113 18.61 2.22 -4.91
C ASN A 113 17.39 2.21 -4.00
N LEU A 114 16.19 1.89 -4.51
CA LEU A 114 15.01 1.70 -3.66
C LEU A 114 15.25 0.62 -2.59
N LEU A 115 15.80 -0.54 -2.98
CA LEU A 115 16.08 -1.63 -2.04
C LEU A 115 17.12 -1.21 -0.99
N LYS A 116 18.13 -0.40 -1.37
CA LYS A 116 19.08 0.18 -0.41
C LYS A 116 18.39 1.07 0.61
N SER A 117 17.52 1.99 0.17
CA SER A 117 16.74 2.87 1.06
C SER A 117 15.87 2.07 2.02
N CYS A 118 15.21 1.02 1.52
CA CYS A 118 14.35 0.17 2.33
C CYS A 118 15.17 -0.63 3.36
N TYR A 119 16.27 -1.24 2.92
CA TYR A 119 17.17 -1.98 3.81
C TYR A 119 17.79 -1.08 4.88
N TYR A 120 18.16 0.15 4.53
CA TYR A 120 18.62 1.14 5.51
C TYR A 120 17.62 1.32 6.64
N LYS A 121 16.37 1.64 6.26
CA LYS A 121 15.32 2.02 7.18
C LYS A 121 14.84 0.84 8.02
N CYS A 122 14.83 -0.36 7.44
CA CYS A 122 14.37 -1.57 8.13
C CYS A 122 15.45 -2.22 9.02
N ASN A 123 16.73 -2.16 8.64
CA ASN A 123 17.76 -3.02 9.25
C ASN A 123 18.97 -2.25 9.81
N LEU A 124 19.25 -1.03 9.36
CA LEU A 124 20.47 -0.30 9.73
C LEU A 124 20.19 0.90 10.64
N GLU A 125 19.03 1.53 10.53
CA GLU A 125 18.64 2.60 11.44
C GLU A 125 18.38 2.02 12.84
N GLU A 126 19.09 2.53 13.85
CA GLU A 126 18.95 2.12 15.27
C GLU A 126 17.60 2.58 15.84
N SER A 127 16.52 1.93 15.38
CA SER A 127 15.18 2.14 15.89
C SER A 127 14.51 0.80 16.14
N ASP A 128 13.84 0.64 17.29
CA ASP A 128 13.00 -0.53 17.60
C ASP A 128 11.72 -0.58 16.74
N VAL A 129 11.66 0.25 15.70
CA VAL A 129 10.49 0.54 14.90
C VAL A 129 10.54 -0.33 13.64
N LYS A 130 9.49 -1.15 13.45
CA LYS A 130 9.37 -1.98 12.25
C LYS A 130 8.80 -1.17 11.10
N TRP A 131 9.58 -1.03 10.03
CA TRP A 131 9.19 -0.42 8.77
C TRP A 131 8.73 -1.48 7.78
N ILE A 132 7.71 -1.15 6.99
CA ILE A 132 7.15 -2.03 5.97
C ILE A 132 7.11 -1.31 4.63
N LEU A 133 7.68 -1.91 3.59
CA LEU A 133 7.59 -1.44 2.23
C LEU A 133 6.19 -1.69 1.66
N VAL A 134 5.54 -0.65 1.17
CA VAL A 134 4.30 -0.74 0.41
C VAL A 134 4.63 -0.58 -1.06
N THR A 135 4.38 -1.61 -1.85
CA THR A 135 4.62 -1.64 -3.28
C THR A 135 3.51 -2.39 -3.99
N GLU A 136 3.31 -2.08 -5.26
CA GLU A 136 2.35 -2.72 -6.17
C GLU A 136 3.07 -3.33 -7.40
N ASP A 137 4.40 -3.24 -7.44
CA ASP A 137 5.23 -3.85 -8.47
C ASP A 137 5.66 -5.26 -8.03
N PRO A 138 5.25 -6.33 -8.74
CA PRO A 138 5.59 -7.70 -8.39
C PRO A 138 7.11 -7.96 -8.38
N LYS A 139 7.88 -7.25 -9.21
CA LYS A 139 9.35 -7.41 -9.24
C LYS A 139 10.01 -6.86 -7.99
N ILE A 140 9.46 -5.77 -7.45
CA ILE A 140 9.96 -5.16 -6.22
C ILE A 140 9.56 -6.03 -5.03
N HIS A 141 8.34 -6.59 -5.02
CA HIS A 141 7.93 -7.57 -4.01
C HIS A 141 8.88 -8.77 -3.93
N GLU A 142 9.14 -9.42 -5.07
CA GLU A 142 10.03 -10.58 -5.13
C GLU A 142 11.45 -10.21 -4.66
N ALA A 143 11.98 -9.10 -5.14
CA ALA A 143 13.31 -8.64 -4.74
C ALA A 143 13.40 -8.21 -3.27
N ALA A 144 12.34 -7.64 -2.70
CA ALA A 144 12.28 -7.27 -1.30
C ALA A 144 12.28 -8.52 -0.40
N ASN A 145 11.54 -9.56 -0.78
CA ASN A 145 11.54 -10.85 -0.08
C ASN A 145 12.95 -11.48 -0.06
N GLU A 146 13.64 -11.48 -1.20
CA GLU A 146 15.02 -11.99 -1.31
C GLU A 146 16.02 -11.22 -0.45
N CYS A 147 15.78 -9.92 -0.22
CA CYS A 147 16.60 -9.05 0.63
C CYS A 147 16.15 -9.04 2.11
N ASN A 148 15.20 -9.87 2.52
CA ASN A 148 14.58 -9.87 3.86
C ASN A 148 13.96 -8.52 4.28
N ILE A 149 13.43 -7.77 3.32
CA ILE A 149 12.75 -6.49 3.55
C ILE A 149 11.25 -6.75 3.71
N PRO A 150 10.63 -6.42 4.87
CA PRO A 150 9.18 -6.57 5.05
C PRO A 150 8.42 -5.75 4.01
N ASN A 151 7.50 -6.37 3.29
CA ASN A 151 6.71 -5.71 2.25
C ASN A 151 5.25 -6.19 2.25
N CYS A 152 4.36 -5.36 1.68
CA CYS A 152 2.92 -5.62 1.58
C CYS A 152 2.29 -4.76 0.47
N SER A 153 1.05 -5.08 0.09
CA SER A 153 0.29 -4.28 -0.87
C SER A 153 -0.42 -3.10 -0.21
N ILE A 154 -0.86 -2.12 -1.02
CA ILE A 154 -1.71 -1.00 -0.58
C ILE A 154 -3.01 -1.50 0.06
N VAL A 155 -3.54 -2.61 -0.45
CA VAL A 155 -4.83 -3.18 -0.02
C VAL A 155 -4.70 -3.81 1.36
N ASP A 156 -3.59 -4.51 1.62
CA ASP A 156 -3.34 -5.15 2.91
C ASP A 156 -3.24 -4.09 4.02
N ILE A 157 -2.51 -3.00 3.75
CA ILE A 157 -2.41 -1.86 4.67
C ILE A 157 -3.76 -1.19 4.86
N ASP A 158 -4.54 -1.03 3.78
CA ASP A 158 -5.85 -0.42 3.89
C ASP A 158 -6.78 -1.21 4.81
N ILE A 159 -6.83 -2.53 4.65
CA ILE A 159 -7.61 -3.42 5.52
C ILE A 159 -7.15 -3.29 6.97
N LEU A 160 -5.83 -3.24 7.20
CA LEU A 160 -5.25 -3.11 8.53
C LEU A 160 -5.65 -1.77 9.18
N LEU A 161 -5.49 -0.66 8.48
CA LEU A 161 -5.82 0.67 8.98
C LEU A 161 -7.33 0.88 9.12
N SER A 162 -8.15 0.34 8.21
CA SER A 162 -9.62 0.43 8.25
C SER A 162 -10.22 -0.27 9.46
N LYS A 163 -9.63 -1.40 9.91
CA LYS A 163 -9.99 -2.06 11.18
C LYS A 163 -9.83 -1.10 12.36
N GLU A 164 -8.72 -0.37 12.40
CA GLU A 164 -8.39 0.59 13.46
C GLU A 164 -9.25 1.86 13.41
N LEU A 165 -9.58 2.33 12.20
CA LEU A 165 -10.49 3.48 12.00
C LEU A 165 -11.94 3.15 12.39
N ASN A 166 -12.28 1.87 12.56
CA ASN A 166 -13.63 1.40 12.86
C ASN A 166 -14.64 1.92 11.82
N ASP A 167 -14.19 1.99 10.56
CA ASP A 167 -14.93 2.64 9.50
C ASP A 167 -16.23 1.86 9.20
N LYS A 168 -17.34 2.58 9.00
CA LYS A 168 -18.65 1.92 8.78
C LYS A 168 -18.63 1.07 7.50
N SER A 169 -17.89 1.52 6.49
CA SER A 169 -17.65 0.82 5.23
C SER A 169 -16.99 -0.55 5.42
N PHE A 170 -15.99 -0.63 6.31
CA PHE A 170 -15.31 -1.88 6.67
C PHE A 170 -16.24 -2.84 7.43
N ARG A 171 -17.07 -2.31 8.34
CA ARG A 171 -18.08 -3.13 9.03
C ARG A 171 -19.16 -3.65 8.09
N GLU A 172 -19.53 -2.89 7.08
CA GLU A 172 -20.50 -3.30 6.06
C GLU A 172 -19.92 -4.37 5.13
N SER A 173 -18.65 -4.26 4.72
CA SER A 173 -17.97 -5.29 3.94
C SER A 173 -17.75 -6.59 4.72
N GLU A 174 -17.37 -6.53 6.01
CA GLU A 174 -17.28 -7.73 6.85
C GLU A 174 -18.64 -8.41 7.04
N LYS A 175 -19.71 -7.63 7.29
CA LYS A 175 -21.06 -8.18 7.37
C LYS A 175 -21.49 -8.84 6.06
N PHE A 176 -21.16 -8.23 4.93
CA PHE A 176 -21.44 -8.78 3.61
C PHE A 176 -20.65 -10.05 3.33
N ASN A 177 -19.34 -10.08 3.61
CA ASN A 177 -18.51 -11.27 3.44
C ASN A 177 -19.01 -12.42 4.33
N ASN A 178 -19.37 -12.14 5.58
CA ASN A 178 -19.96 -13.13 6.48
C ASN A 178 -21.34 -13.61 6.00
N LEU A 179 -22.16 -12.71 5.43
CA LEU A 179 -23.45 -13.07 4.84
C LEU A 179 -23.27 -13.95 3.59
N MET A 180 -22.27 -13.64 2.76
CA MET A 180 -21.90 -14.42 1.58
C MET A 180 -21.46 -15.82 1.97
N LEU A 181 -20.55 -15.96 2.94
CA LEU A 181 -20.12 -17.26 3.48
C LEU A 181 -21.27 -18.07 4.07
N LYS A 182 -22.25 -17.40 4.69
CA LYS A 182 -23.42 -18.07 5.28
C LYS A 182 -24.44 -18.53 4.24
N ASN A 183 -24.55 -17.81 3.12
CA ASN A 183 -25.52 -18.07 2.06
C ASN A 183 -24.94 -18.85 0.87
N SER A 184 -23.63 -19.12 0.87
CA SER A 184 -22.95 -19.89 -0.16
C SER A 184 -23.10 -21.38 0.06
N ILE A 185 -23.20 -22.11 -1.05
CA ILE A 185 -23.04 -23.56 -1.09
C ILE A 185 -21.62 -23.81 -1.61
N GLU A 186 -20.79 -24.49 -0.81
CA GLU A 186 -19.48 -24.97 -1.26
C GLU A 186 -19.70 -26.03 -2.35
N LYS A 187 -19.15 -25.79 -3.54
CA LYS A 187 -18.96 -26.85 -4.53
C LYS A 187 -17.47 -26.99 -4.80
N VAL A 188 -16.99 -28.21 -4.62
CA VAL A 188 -15.65 -28.61 -5.04
C VAL A 188 -15.72 -28.83 -6.55
N THR A 189 -14.92 -28.08 -7.30
CA THR A 189 -14.73 -28.32 -8.74
C THR A 189 -13.78 -29.51 -8.93
N ASP A 190 -13.91 -30.27 -10.01
CA ASP A 190 -13.09 -31.47 -10.27
C ASP A 190 -11.56 -31.19 -10.31
N ASP A 191 -11.16 -29.90 -10.42
CA ASP A 191 -9.77 -29.43 -10.39
C ASP A 191 -9.23 -29.10 -8.97
N GLY A 192 -9.98 -29.37 -7.90
CA GLY A 192 -9.52 -29.24 -6.52
C GLY A 192 -9.64 -27.84 -5.89
N ASP A 193 -10.08 -26.84 -6.65
CA ASP A 193 -10.37 -25.51 -6.13
C ASP A 193 -11.79 -25.43 -5.55
N ASN A 194 -11.89 -24.96 -4.31
CA ASN A 194 -13.15 -24.71 -3.62
C ASN A 194 -13.80 -23.43 -4.12
N VAL A 195 -14.92 -23.55 -4.83
CA VAL A 195 -15.68 -22.40 -5.34
C VAL A 195 -16.96 -22.25 -4.54
N LEU A 196 -17.16 -21.05 -3.98
CA LEU A 196 -18.36 -20.67 -3.25
C LEU A 196 -19.39 -20.15 -4.26
N ILE A 197 -20.52 -20.86 -4.41
CA ILE A 197 -21.62 -20.44 -5.29
C ILE A 197 -22.75 -19.87 -4.44
N THR A 198 -23.22 -18.68 -4.81
CA THR A 198 -24.33 -17.98 -4.15
C THR A 198 -25.44 -17.66 -5.15
N ASP A 199 -26.71 -17.78 -4.75
CA ASP A 199 -27.84 -17.35 -5.57
C ASP A 199 -27.83 -15.82 -5.76
N PHE A 200 -28.01 -15.36 -7.00
CA PHE A 200 -27.98 -13.93 -7.37
C PHE A 200 -29.01 -13.10 -6.60
N ASP A 201 -30.21 -13.64 -6.35
CA ASP A 201 -31.28 -12.92 -5.65
C ASP A 201 -30.96 -12.63 -4.17
N LYS A 202 -30.02 -13.38 -3.58
CA LYS A 202 -29.61 -13.22 -2.17
C LYS A 202 -28.38 -12.33 -2.00
N THR A 203 -27.79 -11.85 -3.10
CA THR A 203 -26.46 -11.21 -3.12
C THR A 203 -26.46 -9.73 -3.51
N VAL A 204 -27.62 -9.16 -3.87
CA VAL A 204 -27.72 -7.74 -4.28
C VAL A 204 -28.02 -6.82 -3.09
N TYR A 205 -27.27 -5.72 -2.98
CA TYR A 205 -27.42 -4.65 -1.97
C TYR A 205 -28.78 -3.94 -1.93
N ALA A 206 -29.62 -4.15 -2.96
CA ALA A 206 -30.96 -3.58 -3.05
C ALA A 206 -31.90 -4.69 -3.50
N SER A 207 -32.84 -5.07 -2.63
CA SER A 207 -33.98 -5.91 -2.99
C SER A 207 -34.77 -5.19 -4.10
N ARG A 208 -34.57 -5.60 -5.35
CA ARG A 208 -35.43 -5.12 -6.44
C ARG A 208 -36.81 -5.70 -6.17
N GLY A 209 -37.78 -4.83 -5.86
CA GLY A 209 -39.18 -5.24 -5.86
C GLY A 209 -39.53 -5.87 -7.20
N SER A 210 -40.51 -6.77 -7.21
CA SER A 210 -41.01 -7.44 -8.42
C SER A 210 -41.76 -6.45 -9.32
N GLY A 211 -41.06 -5.47 -9.88
CA GLY A 211 -41.57 -4.56 -10.89
C GLY A 211 -41.26 -5.14 -12.26
N LYS A 212 -42.28 -5.26 -13.12
CA LYS A 212 -42.04 -5.58 -14.53
C LYS A 212 -41.22 -4.46 -15.15
N LEU A 213 -40.07 -4.82 -15.72
CA LEU A 213 -39.30 -3.94 -16.59
C LEU A 213 -40.22 -3.39 -17.68
N TRP A 214 -40.10 -2.10 -17.96
CA TRP A 214 -40.87 -1.42 -18.99
C TRP A 214 -40.76 -2.18 -20.31
N THR A 215 -41.88 -2.70 -20.78
CA THR A 215 -42.01 -3.32 -22.10
C THR A 215 -42.49 -2.25 -23.08
N PRO A 216 -41.80 -2.04 -24.21
CA PRO A 216 -42.16 -1.03 -25.20
C PRO A 216 -43.54 -1.27 -25.83
#